data_AF-A0A401G3Z2-F1
#
_entry.id   AF-A0A401G3Z2-F1
#
_cell.length_a   1.000
_cell.length_b   1.000
_cell.length_c   1.000
_cell.angle_alpha   90.00
_cell.angle_beta   90.00
_cell.angle_gamma   90.00
#
_symmetry.space_group_name_H-M   'P 1'
#
loop_
_entity.id
_entity.type
_entity.pdbx_description
1 polymer ?
#
loop_
_entity_poly.entity_id
_entity_poly.type
_entity_poly.pdbx_seq_one_letter_code
_entity_poly.pdbx_strand_id
1 'polypeptide(L)'
;MRGFVTEEESPLRQLELIDPALATSVIAVLAEKQGRFSLKDLSLLADETLWAFSLDIMFGEIVAAGYARLIGEVPTERLLRYRDETRKAGSYGLNLGRMMADYLVPVLHHGSDAFGEQFLALVRTLRGRGEYIMKKPLSLLSVFLNAGAQEAAWEFLRLLGDAYAGDIPYKRGLRLAHLLPKAIQGFSPSRRCWQMVQIRRILRADTALADPFMAAMDKGLGLLSEAALGDFISLGLEKFGRNPEMGTRFLALASESGLNAWSDRMVTVPLTQVREPLRRYLRARTGRTIAIRPLSAIPKTFFPDGAERPLVCSDGQAIYLPDEIGLAERREENSALYKCLTRLESAHYEFGTFEFDSERAARQYGVPLPGEGPENRSDLERFFQSFPRPALAADLFAVFEQGRIRLRMAETYPGMVRQTFPVLIREMGVMSEFSFPERLYCRIGLGAAPDDDPPFVRELADRFEMAVAADARVETCAGLVFGCYSEAERHFCTPGETPYRPLQIPFGRRVRPDLFLAGFQHFDKMAGQVRVRLAEKGLKAYKSDIRKQLIDNSGTLSPADLKEIVFSRDNGTPGESRGRRSTSPGLICRNSRGSPGRIRGRRTQPARRSSGTGSGT
;
A
#
# COMPACT_ATOMS: atom_id res chain seq x y z
N MET A 1 -25.97 28.47 15.71
CA MET A 1 -27.38 28.85 15.92
C MET A 1 -27.46 30.26 16.47
N ARG A 2 -27.66 31.29 15.64
CA ARG A 2 -28.23 32.58 16.05
C ARG A 2 -28.85 33.24 14.83
N GLY A 3 -30.18 33.39 14.85
CA GLY A 3 -30.95 34.15 13.87
C GLY A 3 -32.00 33.32 13.13
N PHE A 4 -33.25 33.53 13.52
CA PHE A 4 -34.50 33.01 12.94
C PHE A 4 -34.97 31.63 13.41
N VAL A 5 -35.83 31.70 14.43
CA VAL A 5 -36.96 30.84 14.85
C VAL A 5 -36.99 30.92 16.38
N THR A 6 -38.03 31.54 16.93
CA THR A 6 -38.36 31.46 18.36
C THR A 6 -38.58 29.98 18.69
N GLU A 7 -38.07 29.50 19.84
CA GLU A 7 -38.16 28.09 20.27
C GLU A 7 -39.59 27.52 20.23
N GLU A 8 -40.62 28.38 20.21
CA GLU A 8 -42.03 28.00 20.22
C GLU A 8 -42.61 27.55 18.87
N GLU A 9 -42.02 27.91 17.72
CA GLU A 9 -42.56 27.63 16.36
C GLU A 9 -41.72 26.62 15.53
N SER A 10 -40.71 25.99 16.13
CA SER A 10 -39.89 25.01 15.42
C SER A 10 -40.73 23.79 14.99
N PRO A 11 -40.76 23.41 13.69
CA PRO A 11 -41.45 22.21 13.23
C PRO A 11 -40.99 20.92 13.94
N LEU A 12 -39.78 20.92 14.53
CA LEU A 12 -39.22 19.80 15.26
C LEU A 12 -39.78 19.63 16.68
N ARG A 13 -40.51 20.61 17.23
CA ARG A 13 -41.12 20.53 18.57
C ARG A 13 -42.10 19.35 18.67
N GLN A 14 -42.80 19.04 17.59
CA GLN A 14 -43.71 17.88 17.53
C GLN A 14 -42.96 16.56 17.66
N LEU A 15 -41.72 16.49 17.16
CA LEU A 15 -40.86 15.31 17.34
C LEU A 15 -40.35 15.20 18.77
N GLU A 16 -39.97 16.32 19.38
CA GLU A 16 -39.52 16.37 20.78
C GLU A 16 -40.59 15.88 21.76
N LEU A 17 -41.87 16.14 21.47
CA LEU A 17 -42.99 15.64 22.27
C LEU A 17 -43.21 14.12 22.15
N ILE A 18 -42.82 13.51 21.03
CA ILE A 18 -43.06 12.09 20.75
C ILE A 18 -41.85 11.24 21.14
N ASP A 19 -40.66 11.69 20.75
CA ASP A 19 -39.39 11.04 21.06
C ASP A 19 -38.30 12.10 21.29
N PRO A 20 -38.09 12.53 22.55
CA PRO A 20 -37.08 13.52 22.90
C PRO A 20 -35.65 13.09 22.54
N ALA A 21 -35.35 11.79 22.60
CA ALA A 21 -34.02 11.26 22.32
C ALA A 21 -33.72 11.32 20.82
N LEU A 22 -34.69 10.94 19.99
CA LEU A 22 -34.58 11.08 18.54
C LEU A 22 -34.48 12.56 18.13
N ALA A 23 -35.33 13.42 18.67
CA ALA A 23 -35.30 14.86 18.39
C ALA A 23 -33.92 15.46 18.71
N THR A 24 -33.34 15.11 19.86
CA THR A 24 -31.98 15.52 20.24
C THR A 24 -30.94 15.06 19.21
N SER A 25 -31.04 13.81 18.74
CA SER A 25 -30.11 13.27 17.74
C SER A 25 -30.22 13.99 16.38
N VAL A 26 -31.44 14.29 15.93
CA VAL A 26 -31.72 15.03 14.70
C VAL A 26 -31.20 16.46 14.79
N ILE A 27 -31.46 17.14 15.91
CA ILE A 27 -30.97 18.51 16.15
C ILE A 27 -29.45 18.56 16.14
N ALA A 28 -28.77 17.58 16.75
CA ALA A 28 -27.31 17.50 16.74
C ALA A 28 -26.75 17.40 15.31
N VAL A 29 -27.30 16.52 14.47
CA VAL A 29 -26.87 16.38 13.07
C VAL A 29 -27.14 17.65 12.27
N LEU A 30 -28.30 18.29 12.43
CA LEU A 30 -28.65 19.53 11.74
C LEU A 30 -27.77 20.71 12.20
N ALA A 31 -27.36 20.75 13.47
CA ALA A 31 -26.50 21.81 13.99
C ALA A 31 -25.13 21.86 13.28
N GLU A 32 -24.61 20.71 12.86
CA GLU A 32 -23.37 20.60 12.07
C GLU A 32 -23.50 21.24 10.66
N LYS A 33 -24.72 21.38 10.13
CA LYS A 33 -25.01 21.89 8.78
C LYS A 33 -25.05 23.42 8.67
N GLN A 34 -24.81 24.13 9.77
CA GLN A 34 -24.69 25.60 9.84
C GLN A 34 -25.82 26.40 9.15
N GLY A 35 -27.06 25.90 9.17
CA GLY A 35 -28.22 26.62 8.62
C GLY A 35 -28.37 26.54 7.10
N ARG A 36 -27.75 25.56 6.43
CA ARG A 36 -27.94 25.28 5.00
C ARG A 36 -29.31 24.65 4.66
N PHE A 37 -30.37 25.01 5.39
CA PHE A 37 -31.69 24.40 5.25
C PHE A 37 -32.79 25.42 5.55
N SER A 38 -33.96 25.21 4.94
CA SER A 38 -35.12 26.09 5.09
C SER A 38 -36.11 25.56 6.13
N LEU A 39 -37.00 26.43 6.62
CA LEU A 39 -38.13 26.02 7.45
C LEU A 39 -39.02 24.96 6.77
N LYS A 40 -39.15 25.03 5.43
CA LYS A 40 -39.91 24.04 4.66
C LYS A 40 -39.25 22.66 4.71
N ASP A 41 -37.92 22.58 4.74
CA ASP A 41 -37.19 21.32 4.86
C ASP A 41 -37.39 20.70 6.25
N LEU A 42 -37.42 21.54 7.30
CA LEU A 42 -37.69 21.09 8.67
C LEU A 42 -39.14 20.61 8.85
N SER A 43 -40.11 21.32 8.27
CA SER A 43 -41.51 20.87 8.24
C SER A 43 -41.63 19.54 7.49
N LEU A 44 -40.97 19.40 6.34
CA LEU A 44 -40.95 18.15 5.59
C LEU A 44 -40.38 16.99 6.42
N LEU A 45 -39.26 17.20 7.14
CA LEU A 45 -38.70 16.20 8.05
C LEU A 45 -39.71 15.79 9.11
N ALA A 46 -40.31 16.76 9.80
CA ALA A 46 -41.26 16.51 10.88
C ALA A 46 -42.49 15.75 10.39
N ASP A 47 -43.15 16.25 9.35
CA ASP A 47 -44.38 15.67 8.79
C ASP A 47 -44.17 14.21 8.34
N GLU A 48 -43.05 13.95 7.67
CA GLU A 48 -42.73 12.63 7.15
C GLU A 48 -42.29 11.64 8.23
N THR A 49 -41.60 12.14 9.26
CA THR A 49 -41.24 11.34 10.44
C THR A 49 -42.49 10.95 11.23
N LEU A 50 -43.43 11.88 11.44
CA LEU A 50 -44.72 11.63 12.09
C LEU A 50 -45.56 10.61 11.32
N TRP A 51 -45.61 10.77 9.99
CA TRP A 51 -46.25 9.79 9.12
C TRP A 51 -45.62 8.40 9.28
N ALA A 52 -44.29 8.29 9.27
CA ALA A 52 -43.62 7.00 9.43
C ALA A 52 -43.82 6.39 10.83
N PHE A 53 -43.82 7.20 11.89
CA PHE A 53 -44.16 6.78 13.26
C PHE A 53 -45.58 6.22 13.37
N SER A 54 -46.53 6.79 12.62
CA SER A 54 -47.90 6.27 12.61
C SER A 54 -48.00 4.83 12.07
N LEU A 55 -47.00 4.39 11.30
CA LEU A 55 -46.91 3.03 10.78
C LEU A 55 -46.08 2.13 11.71
N ASP A 56 -44.97 2.64 12.24
CA ASP A 56 -44.04 1.90 13.09
C ASP A 56 -42.93 2.79 13.68
N ILE A 57 -42.53 2.51 14.93
CA ILE A 57 -41.52 3.29 15.66
C ILE A 57 -40.16 3.28 14.94
N MET A 58 -39.64 2.11 14.62
CA MET A 58 -38.33 1.98 13.97
C MET A 58 -38.32 2.64 12.58
N PHE A 59 -39.47 2.65 11.89
CA PHE A 59 -39.57 3.31 10.59
C PHE A 59 -39.53 4.84 10.73
N GLY A 60 -40.22 5.39 11.73
CA GLY A 60 -40.12 6.81 12.09
C GLY A 60 -38.68 7.24 12.39
N GLU A 61 -37.97 6.49 13.22
CA GLU A 61 -36.56 6.76 13.56
C GLU A 61 -35.65 6.78 12.33
N ILE A 62 -35.77 5.79 11.43
CA ILE A 62 -34.95 5.70 10.22
C ILE A 62 -35.25 6.86 9.25
N VAL A 63 -36.53 7.24 9.09
CA VAL A 63 -36.94 8.37 8.24
C VAL A 63 -36.39 9.68 8.78
N ALA A 64 -36.50 9.92 10.09
CA ALA A 64 -35.95 11.11 10.74
C ALA A 64 -34.44 11.23 10.53
N ALA A 65 -33.71 10.14 10.78
CA ALA A 65 -32.27 10.08 10.55
C ALA A 65 -31.90 10.26 9.07
N GLY A 66 -32.71 9.75 8.15
CA GLY A 66 -32.52 9.91 6.72
C GLY A 66 -32.63 11.37 6.27
N TYR A 67 -33.70 12.07 6.67
CA TYR A 67 -33.85 13.50 6.39
C TYR A 67 -32.75 14.34 7.04
N ALA A 68 -32.40 14.07 8.30
CA ALA A 68 -31.33 14.80 8.99
C ALA A 68 -29.99 14.70 8.25
N ARG A 69 -29.70 13.56 7.60
CA ARG A 69 -28.48 13.36 6.80
C ARG A 69 -28.52 14.04 5.43
N LEU A 70 -29.71 14.22 4.83
CA LEU A 70 -29.84 14.79 3.48
C LEU A 70 -30.04 16.31 3.49
N ILE A 71 -30.77 16.83 4.47
CA ILE A 71 -31.11 18.25 4.54
C ILE A 71 -29.83 19.10 4.61
N GLY A 72 -29.75 20.07 3.69
CA GLY A 72 -28.61 20.97 3.52
C GLY A 72 -27.37 20.38 2.87
N GLU A 73 -27.42 19.10 2.49
CA GLU A 73 -26.37 18.42 1.71
C GLU A 73 -26.81 18.11 0.27
N VAL A 74 -28.11 17.96 0.04
CA VAL A 74 -28.67 17.69 -1.29
C VAL A 74 -29.73 18.74 -1.67
N PRO A 75 -29.94 18.99 -2.98
CA PRO A 75 -30.97 19.91 -3.43
C PRO A 75 -32.40 19.37 -3.13
N THR A 76 -33.37 20.28 -3.04
CA THR A 76 -34.74 19.98 -2.61
C THR A 76 -35.42 18.91 -3.47
N GLU A 77 -35.12 18.82 -4.76
CA GLU A 77 -35.67 17.78 -5.65
C GLU A 77 -35.27 16.37 -5.18
N ARG A 78 -34.07 16.20 -4.61
CA ARG A 78 -33.63 14.93 -4.04
C ARG A 78 -34.31 14.62 -2.72
N LEU A 79 -34.63 15.63 -1.90
CA LEU A 79 -35.45 15.45 -0.69
C LEU A 79 -36.87 14.99 -1.02
N LEU A 80 -37.48 15.58 -2.05
CA LEU A 80 -38.81 15.17 -2.53
C LEU A 80 -38.76 13.75 -3.12
N ARG A 81 -37.69 13.41 -3.85
CA ARG A 81 -37.49 12.04 -4.34
C ARG A 81 -37.33 11.04 -3.19
N TYR A 82 -36.61 11.40 -2.12
CA TYR A 82 -36.50 10.59 -0.91
C TYR A 82 -37.89 10.32 -0.30
N ARG A 83 -38.69 11.38 -0.13
CA ARG A 83 -40.08 11.30 0.35
C ARG A 83 -40.89 10.31 -0.47
N ASP A 84 -40.97 10.55 -1.78
CA ASP A 84 -41.89 9.85 -2.67
C ASP A 84 -41.53 8.37 -2.77
N GLU A 85 -40.25 8.03 -2.90
CA GLU A 85 -39.80 6.64 -2.99
C GLU A 85 -39.90 5.91 -1.64
N THR A 86 -39.70 6.60 -0.51
CA THR A 86 -39.85 6.00 0.84
C THR A 86 -41.31 5.72 1.16
N ARG A 87 -42.21 6.68 0.87
CA ARG A 87 -43.67 6.50 1.02
C ARG A 87 -44.17 5.36 0.14
N LYS A 88 -43.77 5.38 -1.13
CA LYS A 88 -44.12 4.34 -2.09
C LYS A 88 -43.65 2.97 -1.61
N ALA A 89 -42.42 2.85 -1.10
CA ALA A 89 -41.90 1.62 -0.53
C ALA A 89 -42.69 1.16 0.71
N GLY A 90 -42.98 2.08 1.63
CA GLY A 90 -43.79 1.80 2.82
C GLY A 90 -45.19 1.28 2.48
N SER A 91 -45.80 1.75 1.39
CA SER A 91 -47.11 1.25 0.94
C SER A 91 -47.09 -0.21 0.45
N TYR A 92 -45.93 -0.73 0.06
CA TYR A 92 -45.77 -2.13 -0.33
C TYR A 92 -45.42 -3.05 0.85
N GLY A 93 -44.96 -2.50 1.96
CA GLY A 93 -44.57 -3.26 3.15
C GLY A 93 -43.57 -2.51 4.02
N LEU A 94 -43.70 -2.70 5.35
CA LEU A 94 -42.91 -1.97 6.33
C LEU A 94 -41.40 -2.22 6.20
N ASN A 95 -41.00 -3.47 5.96
CA ASN A 95 -39.59 -3.81 5.78
C ASN A 95 -38.98 -3.11 4.56
N LEU A 96 -39.70 -3.07 3.45
CA LEU A 96 -39.25 -2.37 2.24
C LEU A 96 -39.19 -0.86 2.48
N GLY A 97 -40.17 -0.29 3.18
CA GLY A 97 -40.15 1.10 3.63
C GLY A 97 -38.88 1.43 4.41
N ARG A 98 -38.58 0.65 5.47
CA ARG A 98 -37.37 0.81 6.28
C ARG A 98 -36.09 0.68 5.46
N MET A 99 -36.00 -0.31 4.57
CA MET A 99 -34.83 -0.47 3.69
C MET A 99 -34.64 0.72 2.74
N MET A 100 -35.71 1.25 2.17
CA MET A 100 -35.64 2.42 1.30
C MET A 100 -35.28 3.69 2.08
N ALA A 101 -35.85 3.89 3.27
CA ALA A 101 -35.52 5.02 4.12
C ALA A 101 -34.04 5.02 4.54
N ASP A 102 -33.42 3.86 4.73
CA ASP A 102 -32.00 3.76 5.09
C ASP A 102 -31.08 3.83 3.86
N TYR A 103 -31.28 2.97 2.87
CA TYR A 103 -30.32 2.79 1.77
C TYR A 103 -30.45 3.81 0.64
N LEU A 104 -31.57 4.54 0.54
CA LEU A 104 -31.70 5.62 -0.46
C LEU A 104 -30.89 6.87 -0.06
N VAL A 105 -30.61 7.06 1.22
CA VAL A 105 -29.84 8.22 1.73
C VAL A 105 -28.46 8.32 1.09
N PRO A 106 -27.55 7.32 1.20
CA PRO A 106 -26.23 7.42 0.57
C PRO A 106 -26.30 7.51 -0.96
N VAL A 107 -27.35 6.96 -1.58
CA VAL A 107 -27.60 7.05 -3.03
C VAL A 107 -27.89 8.48 -3.45
N LEU A 108 -28.74 9.19 -2.72
CA LEU A 108 -29.08 10.58 -3.00
C LEU A 108 -27.99 11.56 -2.57
N HIS A 109 -27.24 11.23 -1.52
CA HIS A 109 -26.17 12.08 -1.02
C HIS A 109 -24.91 12.01 -1.90
N HIS A 110 -24.49 10.81 -2.29
CA HIS A 110 -23.23 10.60 -3.01
C HIS A 110 -23.40 10.19 -4.48
N GLY A 111 -24.57 9.69 -4.89
CA GLY A 111 -24.80 9.21 -6.26
C GLY A 111 -25.15 10.32 -7.25
N SER A 112 -24.91 10.05 -8.53
CA SER A 112 -25.48 10.83 -9.63
C SER A 112 -26.96 10.48 -9.86
N ASP A 113 -27.70 11.32 -10.59
CA ASP A 113 -29.12 11.04 -10.86
C ASP A 113 -29.32 9.75 -11.64
N ALA A 114 -28.42 9.47 -12.59
CA ALA A 114 -28.37 8.21 -13.33
C ALA A 114 -28.11 7.00 -12.41
N PHE A 115 -27.25 7.15 -11.40
CA PHE A 115 -27.03 6.10 -10.41
C PHE A 115 -28.32 5.85 -9.61
N GLY A 116 -28.99 6.92 -9.16
CA GLY A 116 -30.25 6.83 -8.43
C GLY A 116 -31.36 6.14 -9.23
N GLU A 117 -31.47 6.41 -10.52
CA GLU A 117 -32.42 5.71 -11.41
C GLU A 117 -32.14 4.22 -11.52
N GLN A 118 -30.88 3.84 -11.72
CA GLN A 118 -30.47 2.44 -11.79
C GLN A 118 -30.67 1.71 -10.46
N PHE A 119 -30.41 2.38 -9.33
CA PHE A 119 -30.71 1.86 -8.00
C PHE A 119 -32.20 1.55 -7.84
N LEU A 120 -33.08 2.49 -8.18
CA LEU A 120 -34.53 2.26 -8.07
C LEU A 120 -35.02 1.17 -9.03
N ALA A 121 -34.44 1.07 -10.23
CA ALA A 121 -34.72 -0.03 -11.15
C ALA A 121 -34.34 -1.39 -10.53
N LEU A 122 -33.15 -1.48 -9.90
CA LEU A 122 -32.72 -2.69 -9.20
C LEU A 122 -33.68 -3.04 -8.05
N VAL A 123 -34.05 -2.08 -7.19
CA VAL A 123 -34.97 -2.33 -6.07
C VAL A 123 -36.31 -2.90 -6.57
N ARG A 124 -36.85 -2.36 -7.67
CA ARG A 124 -38.09 -2.87 -8.28
C ARG A 124 -37.94 -4.33 -8.73
N THR A 125 -36.81 -4.66 -9.36
CA THR A 125 -36.48 -6.04 -9.78
C THR A 125 -36.35 -6.99 -8.58
N LEU A 126 -35.65 -6.56 -7.52
CA LEU A 126 -35.46 -7.39 -6.33
C LEU A 126 -36.76 -7.59 -5.54
N ARG A 127 -37.66 -6.59 -5.54
CA ARG A 127 -38.94 -6.67 -4.82
C ARG A 127 -39.80 -7.82 -5.34
N GLY A 128 -39.83 -8.02 -6.66
CA GLY A 128 -40.53 -9.16 -7.27
C GLY A 128 -40.00 -10.53 -6.86
N ARG A 129 -38.82 -10.60 -6.23
CA ARG A 129 -38.12 -11.83 -5.85
C ARG A 129 -38.09 -12.10 -4.34
N GLY A 130 -38.48 -11.14 -3.51
CA GLY A 130 -38.58 -11.28 -2.04
C GLY A 130 -37.62 -10.37 -1.26
N GLU A 131 -38.06 -9.89 -0.09
CA GLU A 131 -37.38 -8.84 0.68
C GLU A 131 -36.00 -9.26 1.23
N TYR A 132 -35.82 -10.54 1.58
CA TYR A 132 -34.60 -11.04 2.23
C TYR A 132 -33.34 -10.97 1.35
N ILE A 133 -33.47 -10.81 0.04
CA ILE A 133 -32.33 -10.74 -0.88
C ILE A 133 -31.70 -9.34 -0.94
N MET A 134 -32.37 -8.30 -0.42
CA MET A 134 -31.94 -6.91 -0.59
C MET A 134 -30.96 -6.45 0.49
N LYS A 135 -31.19 -6.82 1.75
CA LYS A 135 -30.53 -6.20 2.90
C LYS A 135 -29.00 -6.18 2.80
N LYS A 136 -28.36 -7.33 2.59
CA LYS A 136 -26.90 -7.42 2.52
C LYS A 136 -26.32 -6.72 1.28
N PRO A 137 -26.86 -6.91 0.06
CA PRO A 137 -26.44 -6.15 -1.10
C PRO A 137 -26.55 -4.63 -0.92
N LEU A 138 -27.70 -4.11 -0.49
CA LEU A 138 -27.89 -2.66 -0.36
C LEU A 138 -27.03 -2.06 0.76
N SER A 139 -26.78 -2.82 1.83
CA SER A 139 -25.84 -2.44 2.88
C SER A 139 -24.41 -2.28 2.35
N LEU A 140 -23.89 -3.25 1.57
CA LEU A 140 -22.55 -3.13 0.99
C LEU A 140 -22.46 -1.97 -0.02
N LEU A 141 -23.51 -1.74 -0.80
CA LEU A 141 -23.56 -0.59 -1.73
C LEU A 141 -23.43 0.74 -0.97
N SER A 142 -24.13 0.86 0.16
CA SER A 142 -24.06 2.03 1.05
C SER A 142 -22.66 2.24 1.62
N VAL A 143 -21.94 1.16 1.97
CA VAL A 143 -20.54 1.23 2.41
C VAL A 143 -19.65 1.83 1.32
N PHE A 144 -19.80 1.43 0.06
CA PHE A 144 -19.01 2.01 -1.03
C PHE A 144 -19.30 3.49 -1.27
N LEU A 145 -20.57 3.89 -1.26
CA LEU A 145 -20.98 5.28 -1.45
C LEU A 145 -20.45 6.19 -0.34
N ASN A 146 -20.61 5.78 0.93
CA ASN A 146 -20.13 6.56 2.07
C ASN A 146 -18.59 6.65 2.14
N ALA A 147 -17.89 5.65 1.59
CA ALA A 147 -16.42 5.66 1.47
C ALA A 147 -15.91 6.47 0.26
N GLY A 148 -16.80 7.08 -0.54
CA GLY A 148 -16.43 7.80 -1.76
C GLY A 148 -15.96 6.90 -2.91
N ALA A 149 -16.14 5.57 -2.83
CA ALA A 149 -15.69 4.60 -3.81
C ALA A 149 -16.69 4.47 -4.98
N GLN A 150 -16.87 5.54 -5.76
CA GLN A 150 -17.89 5.66 -6.81
C GLN A 150 -17.82 4.57 -7.87
N GLU A 151 -16.62 4.25 -8.37
CA GLU A 151 -16.45 3.19 -9.38
C GLU A 151 -16.87 1.81 -8.85
N ALA A 152 -16.49 1.50 -7.61
CA ALA A 152 -16.88 0.25 -6.97
C ALA A 152 -18.39 0.18 -6.73
N ALA A 153 -19.02 1.28 -6.35
CA ALA A 153 -20.48 1.36 -6.19
C ALA A 153 -21.21 1.11 -7.52
N TRP A 154 -20.77 1.75 -8.61
CA TRP A 154 -21.34 1.54 -9.95
C TRP A 154 -21.20 0.10 -10.42
N GLU A 155 -20.01 -0.48 -10.30
CA GLU A 155 -19.80 -1.85 -10.74
C GLU A 155 -20.53 -2.87 -9.87
N PHE A 156 -20.65 -2.61 -8.57
CA PHE A 156 -21.46 -3.47 -7.71
C PHE A 156 -22.95 -3.37 -8.05
N LEU A 157 -23.47 -2.18 -8.35
CA LEU A 157 -24.86 -2.00 -8.78
C LEU A 157 -25.15 -2.75 -10.09
N ARG A 158 -24.25 -2.66 -11.08
CA ARG A 158 -24.34 -3.42 -12.34
C ARG A 158 -24.27 -4.92 -12.11
N LEU A 159 -23.40 -5.36 -11.21
CA LEU A 159 -23.29 -6.77 -10.83
C LEU A 159 -24.60 -7.30 -10.24
N LEU A 160 -25.25 -6.55 -9.35
CA LEU A 160 -26.56 -6.93 -8.84
C LEU A 160 -27.61 -6.95 -9.96
N GLY A 161 -27.59 -5.98 -10.87
CA GLY A 161 -28.46 -5.98 -12.05
C GLY A 161 -28.31 -7.26 -12.89
N ASP A 162 -27.08 -7.64 -13.22
CA ASP A 162 -26.78 -8.86 -13.99
C ASP A 162 -27.14 -10.14 -13.20
N ALA A 163 -26.86 -10.16 -11.89
CA ALA A 163 -27.14 -11.29 -11.01
C ALA A 163 -28.64 -11.60 -10.88
N TYR A 164 -29.51 -10.61 -11.10
CA TYR A 164 -30.96 -10.72 -10.96
C TYR A 164 -31.70 -10.27 -12.24
N ALA A 165 -31.08 -10.40 -13.41
CA ALA A 165 -31.72 -10.03 -14.68
C ALA A 165 -32.74 -11.09 -15.15
N GLY A 166 -32.44 -12.39 -15.03
CA GLY A 166 -33.27 -13.49 -15.52
C GLY A 166 -34.13 -14.17 -14.45
N ASP A 167 -34.99 -15.11 -14.84
CA ASP A 167 -35.78 -15.89 -13.88
C ASP A 167 -34.85 -16.83 -13.07
N ILE A 168 -34.77 -16.61 -11.76
CA ILE A 168 -33.84 -17.30 -10.87
C ILE A 168 -34.62 -17.87 -9.71
N PRO A 169 -34.47 -19.17 -9.38
CA PRO A 169 -35.12 -19.76 -8.23
C PRO A 169 -34.81 -19.00 -6.94
N TYR A 170 -35.81 -18.77 -6.09
CA TYR A 170 -35.66 -18.00 -4.84
C TYR A 170 -34.46 -18.44 -4.00
N LYS A 171 -34.25 -19.75 -3.82
CA LYS A 171 -33.09 -20.30 -3.08
C LYS A 171 -31.75 -19.87 -3.67
N ARG A 172 -31.64 -19.79 -4.99
CA ARG A 172 -30.43 -19.33 -5.69
C ARG A 172 -30.26 -17.82 -5.53
N GLY A 173 -31.33 -17.04 -5.67
CA GLY A 173 -31.31 -15.60 -5.39
C GLY A 173 -30.85 -15.29 -3.96
N LEU A 174 -31.41 -15.99 -2.97
CA LEU A 174 -31.01 -15.84 -1.56
C LEU A 174 -29.54 -16.21 -1.33
N ARG A 175 -29.04 -17.24 -2.02
CA ARG A 175 -27.62 -17.61 -1.97
C ARG A 175 -26.73 -16.50 -2.54
N LEU A 176 -27.08 -15.93 -3.70
CA LEU A 176 -26.33 -14.81 -4.31
C LEU A 176 -26.33 -13.57 -3.42
N ALA A 177 -27.46 -13.26 -2.77
CA ALA A 177 -27.57 -12.14 -1.81
C ALA A 177 -26.59 -12.26 -0.64
N HIS A 178 -26.16 -13.47 -0.30
CA HIS A 178 -25.16 -13.71 0.74
C HIS A 178 -23.74 -13.85 0.19
N LEU A 179 -23.58 -14.57 -0.93
CA LEU A 179 -22.29 -14.89 -1.53
C LEU A 179 -21.60 -13.65 -2.09
N LEU A 180 -22.31 -12.85 -2.90
CA LEU A 180 -21.69 -11.72 -3.61
C LEU A 180 -21.16 -10.65 -2.65
N PRO A 181 -21.95 -10.15 -1.66
CA PRO A 181 -21.42 -9.11 -0.77
C PRO A 181 -20.23 -9.61 0.05
N LYS A 182 -20.29 -10.86 0.53
CA LYS A 182 -19.19 -11.47 1.31
C LYS A 182 -17.90 -11.56 0.49
N ALA A 183 -17.98 -12.05 -0.75
CA ALA A 183 -16.81 -12.19 -1.61
C ALA A 183 -16.18 -10.83 -1.93
N ILE A 184 -17.00 -9.86 -2.36
CA ILE A 184 -16.54 -8.54 -2.79
C ILE A 184 -15.91 -7.74 -1.64
N GLN A 185 -16.44 -7.90 -0.43
CA GLN A 185 -15.85 -7.30 0.76
C GLN A 185 -14.46 -7.87 1.07
N GLY A 186 -14.21 -9.14 0.72
CA GLY A 186 -12.89 -9.78 0.87
C GLY A 186 -11.86 -9.36 -0.18
N PHE A 187 -12.28 -8.75 -1.29
CA PHE A 187 -11.36 -8.33 -2.36
C PHE A 187 -10.60 -7.06 -1.99
N SER A 188 -9.32 -7.01 -2.39
CA SER A 188 -8.49 -5.82 -2.22
C SER A 188 -9.04 -4.64 -3.03
N PRO A 189 -8.97 -3.40 -2.50
CA PRO A 189 -9.54 -2.23 -3.17
C PRO A 189 -9.05 -2.02 -4.60
N SER A 190 -7.77 -2.29 -4.89
CA SER A 190 -7.16 -2.14 -6.21
C SER A 190 -7.64 -3.16 -7.25
N ARG A 191 -8.29 -4.25 -6.82
CA ARG A 191 -8.73 -5.34 -7.72
C ARG A 191 -10.22 -5.48 -7.87
N ARG A 192 -10.95 -4.97 -6.88
CA ARG A 192 -12.38 -5.20 -6.72
C ARG A 192 -13.17 -4.87 -7.98
N CYS A 193 -12.91 -3.74 -8.63
CA CYS A 193 -13.67 -3.30 -9.81
C CYS A 193 -13.58 -4.29 -10.98
N TRP A 194 -12.38 -4.61 -11.46
CA TRP A 194 -12.23 -5.54 -12.58
C TRP A 194 -12.58 -6.98 -12.21
N GLN A 195 -12.42 -7.40 -10.94
CA GLN A 195 -12.91 -8.69 -10.48
C GLN A 195 -14.44 -8.77 -10.54
N MET A 196 -15.16 -7.71 -10.16
CA MET A 196 -16.62 -7.63 -10.33
C MET A 196 -17.02 -7.70 -11.81
N VAL A 197 -16.27 -7.08 -12.72
CA VAL A 197 -16.50 -7.21 -14.17
C VAL A 197 -16.42 -8.68 -14.61
N GLN A 198 -15.46 -9.46 -14.09
CA GLN A 198 -15.36 -10.88 -14.43
C GLN A 198 -16.51 -11.70 -13.82
N ILE A 199 -16.92 -11.41 -12.58
CA ILE A 199 -18.10 -12.05 -11.97
C ILE A 199 -19.36 -11.77 -12.81
N ARG A 200 -19.54 -10.55 -13.30
CA ARG A 200 -20.66 -10.18 -14.19
C ARG A 200 -20.69 -11.05 -15.44
N ARG A 201 -19.54 -11.27 -16.09
CA ARG A 201 -19.44 -12.16 -17.27
C ARG A 201 -19.88 -13.58 -16.94
N ILE A 202 -19.47 -14.10 -15.78
CA ILE A 202 -19.87 -15.43 -15.30
C ILE A 202 -21.39 -15.51 -15.06
N LEU A 203 -21.96 -14.54 -14.34
CA LEU A 203 -23.39 -14.54 -14.01
C LEU A 203 -24.29 -14.36 -15.23
N ARG A 204 -23.84 -13.60 -16.23
CA ARG A 204 -24.53 -13.44 -17.52
C ARG A 204 -24.57 -14.73 -18.34
N ALA A 205 -23.55 -15.59 -18.20
CA ALA A 205 -23.51 -16.87 -18.88
C ALA A 205 -24.43 -17.88 -18.20
N ASP A 206 -24.26 -18.10 -16.88
CA ASP A 206 -25.19 -18.87 -16.06
C ASP A 206 -24.97 -18.55 -14.58
N THR A 207 -26.04 -18.16 -13.88
CA THR A 207 -26.05 -17.94 -12.43
C THR A 207 -25.60 -19.16 -11.60
N ALA A 208 -25.72 -20.38 -12.14
CA ALA A 208 -25.24 -21.60 -11.49
C ALA A 208 -23.71 -21.65 -11.36
N LEU A 209 -22.97 -20.90 -12.19
CA LEU A 209 -21.51 -20.81 -12.15
C LEU A 209 -20.99 -19.97 -10.98
N ALA A 210 -21.86 -19.24 -10.26
CA ALA A 210 -21.46 -18.36 -9.18
C ALA A 210 -20.66 -19.09 -8.09
N ASP A 211 -21.18 -20.20 -7.57
CA ASP A 211 -20.53 -20.92 -6.48
C ASP A 211 -19.21 -21.59 -6.87
N PRO A 212 -19.15 -22.36 -7.99
CA PRO A 212 -17.88 -22.94 -8.44
C PRO A 212 -16.82 -21.86 -8.71
N PHE A 213 -17.23 -20.73 -9.30
CA PHE A 213 -16.31 -19.63 -9.59
C PHE A 213 -15.81 -18.93 -8.31
N MET A 214 -16.68 -18.64 -7.34
CA MET A 214 -16.24 -18.04 -6.08
C MET A 214 -15.31 -18.97 -5.29
N ALA A 215 -15.57 -20.28 -5.31
CA ALA A 215 -14.65 -21.25 -4.72
C ALA A 215 -13.29 -21.26 -5.43
N ALA A 216 -13.24 -21.04 -6.75
CA ALA A 216 -11.99 -20.89 -7.49
C ALA A 216 -11.25 -19.58 -7.17
N MET A 217 -11.98 -18.48 -6.98
CA MET A 217 -11.41 -17.20 -6.52
C MET A 217 -10.67 -17.38 -5.20
N ASP A 218 -11.28 -18.06 -4.23
CA ASP A 218 -10.68 -18.37 -2.93
C ASP A 218 -9.46 -19.32 -3.05
N LYS A 219 -9.44 -20.22 -4.03
CA LYS A 219 -8.31 -21.12 -4.31
C LYS A 219 -7.10 -20.43 -4.96
N GLY A 220 -7.21 -19.16 -5.34
CA GLY A 220 -6.10 -18.39 -5.90
C GLY A 220 -6.36 -17.83 -7.30
N LEU A 221 -7.54 -18.06 -7.89
CA LEU A 221 -7.91 -17.41 -9.15
C LEU A 221 -7.98 -15.88 -8.99
N GLY A 222 -8.34 -15.40 -7.80
CA GLY A 222 -8.31 -13.97 -7.45
C GLY A 222 -6.93 -13.33 -7.41
N LEU A 223 -5.85 -14.11 -7.56
CA LEU A 223 -4.46 -13.63 -7.62
C LEU A 223 -3.98 -13.38 -9.05
N LEU A 224 -4.72 -13.81 -10.07
CA LEU A 224 -4.38 -13.51 -11.46
C LEU A 224 -4.42 -11.99 -11.72
N SER A 225 -3.59 -11.52 -12.65
CA SER A 225 -3.70 -10.15 -13.16
C SER A 225 -5.03 -9.94 -13.88
N GLU A 226 -5.42 -8.69 -14.12
CA GLU A 226 -6.68 -8.38 -14.81
C GLU A 226 -6.78 -9.07 -16.17
N ALA A 227 -5.72 -8.97 -16.99
CA ALA A 227 -5.65 -9.63 -18.29
C ALA A 227 -5.70 -11.16 -18.16
N ALA A 228 -4.91 -11.74 -17.27
CA ALA A 228 -4.85 -13.19 -17.06
C ALA A 228 -6.19 -13.77 -16.57
N LEU A 229 -6.88 -13.08 -15.66
CA LEU A 229 -8.21 -13.47 -15.23
C LEU A 229 -9.19 -13.32 -16.38
N GLY A 230 -9.16 -12.21 -17.11
CA GLY A 230 -9.99 -11.97 -18.29
C GLY A 230 -9.90 -13.10 -19.32
N ASP A 231 -8.68 -13.52 -19.66
CA ASP A 231 -8.39 -14.60 -20.61
C ASP A 231 -8.83 -15.96 -20.08
N PHE A 232 -8.55 -16.25 -18.81
CA PHE A 232 -8.99 -17.49 -18.17
C PHE A 232 -10.52 -17.63 -18.24
N ILE A 233 -11.23 -16.53 -17.97
CA ILE A 233 -12.69 -16.50 -18.02
C ILE A 233 -13.21 -16.62 -19.45
N SER A 234 -12.58 -15.96 -20.43
CA SER A 234 -12.92 -16.12 -21.84
C SER A 234 -12.83 -17.59 -22.28
N LEU A 235 -11.72 -18.25 -21.98
CA LEU A 235 -11.51 -19.67 -22.31
C LEU A 235 -12.49 -20.59 -21.58
N GLY A 236 -12.77 -20.31 -20.31
CA GLY A 236 -13.75 -21.06 -19.52
C GLY A 236 -15.17 -20.94 -20.05
N LEU A 237 -15.58 -19.75 -20.46
CA LEU A 237 -16.89 -19.49 -21.07
C LEU A 237 -17.01 -20.10 -22.48
N GLU A 238 -15.94 -20.08 -23.28
CA GLU A 238 -15.91 -20.78 -24.57
C GLU A 238 -16.13 -22.29 -24.38
N LYS A 239 -15.43 -22.89 -23.41
CA LYS A 239 -15.61 -24.31 -23.05
C LYS A 239 -17.02 -24.58 -22.53
N PHE A 240 -17.57 -23.69 -21.71
CA PHE A 240 -18.93 -23.79 -21.20
C PHE A 240 -19.98 -23.79 -22.32
N GLY A 241 -19.81 -22.91 -23.32
CA GLY A 241 -20.69 -22.86 -24.48
C GLY A 241 -20.68 -24.15 -25.33
N ARG A 242 -19.56 -24.87 -25.35
CA ARG A 242 -19.46 -26.19 -26.02
C ARG A 242 -19.99 -27.33 -25.16
N ASN A 243 -19.67 -27.32 -23.87
CA ASN A 243 -20.10 -28.34 -22.91
C ASN A 243 -20.20 -27.70 -21.50
N PRO A 244 -21.43 -27.53 -20.96
CA PRO A 244 -21.64 -26.88 -19.67
C PRO A 244 -20.90 -27.53 -18.50
N GLU A 245 -20.84 -28.87 -18.44
CA GLU A 245 -20.14 -29.58 -17.37
C GLU A 245 -18.63 -29.34 -17.44
N MET A 246 -18.05 -29.44 -18.64
CA MET A 246 -16.61 -29.20 -18.84
C MET A 246 -16.24 -27.76 -18.50
N GLY A 247 -17.01 -26.78 -18.97
CA GLY A 247 -16.77 -25.37 -18.67
C GLY A 247 -16.90 -25.05 -17.18
N THR A 248 -17.91 -25.61 -16.52
CA THR A 248 -18.09 -25.46 -15.06
C THR A 248 -16.89 -25.99 -14.30
N ARG A 249 -16.42 -27.21 -14.63
CA ARG A 249 -15.25 -27.81 -13.98
C ARG A 249 -13.96 -27.03 -14.25
N PHE A 250 -13.80 -26.47 -15.46
CA PHE A 250 -12.67 -25.61 -15.80
C PHE A 250 -12.67 -24.34 -14.93
N LEU A 251 -13.80 -23.61 -14.89
CA LEU A 251 -13.96 -22.38 -14.12
C LEU A 251 -13.83 -22.59 -12.60
N ALA A 252 -14.13 -23.80 -12.12
CA ALA A 252 -14.02 -24.20 -10.72
C ALA A 252 -12.61 -24.63 -10.27
N LEU A 253 -11.62 -24.62 -11.19
CA LEU A 253 -10.31 -25.26 -11.00
C LEU A 253 -10.43 -26.73 -10.57
N ALA A 254 -11.37 -27.45 -11.18
CA ALA A 254 -11.68 -28.86 -10.92
C ALA A 254 -11.41 -29.78 -12.13
N SER A 255 -10.69 -29.27 -13.12
CA SER A 255 -10.17 -30.02 -14.27
C SER A 255 -8.68 -29.76 -14.45
N GLU A 256 -7.96 -30.73 -15.01
CA GLU A 256 -6.54 -30.59 -15.32
C GLU A 256 -6.28 -29.43 -16.28
N SER A 257 -7.10 -29.29 -17.33
CA SER A 257 -7.01 -28.15 -18.24
C SER A 257 -7.24 -26.80 -17.56
N GLY A 258 -8.12 -26.72 -16.55
CA GLY A 258 -8.32 -25.51 -15.74
C GLY A 258 -7.13 -25.22 -14.84
N LEU A 259 -6.56 -26.25 -14.19
CA LEU A 259 -5.37 -26.11 -13.35
C LEU A 259 -4.14 -25.68 -14.16
N ASN A 260 -3.92 -26.27 -15.34
CA ASN A 260 -2.83 -25.87 -16.23
C ASN A 260 -3.02 -24.43 -16.71
N ALA A 261 -4.22 -24.08 -17.19
CA ALA A 261 -4.50 -22.72 -17.66
C ALA A 261 -4.33 -21.65 -16.56
N TRP A 262 -4.65 -21.99 -15.30
CA TRP A 262 -4.39 -21.15 -14.14
C TRP A 262 -2.90 -21.07 -13.81
N SER A 263 -2.21 -22.21 -13.73
CA SER A 263 -0.78 -22.28 -13.42
C SER A 263 0.07 -21.52 -14.43
N ASP A 264 -0.21 -21.69 -15.73
CA ASP A 264 0.49 -21.02 -16.83
C ASP A 264 0.32 -19.48 -16.78
N ARG A 265 -0.77 -19.00 -16.18
CA ARG A 265 -1.11 -17.58 -16.10
C ARG A 265 -0.82 -16.96 -14.72
N MET A 266 -0.44 -17.77 -13.74
CA MET A 266 -0.16 -17.29 -12.38
C MET A 266 1.22 -16.66 -12.31
N VAL A 267 1.29 -15.37 -12.64
CA VAL A 267 2.52 -14.58 -12.57
C VAL A 267 2.69 -13.88 -11.21
N THR A 268 1.58 -13.63 -10.51
CA THR A 268 1.56 -12.93 -9.21
C THR A 268 2.14 -13.78 -8.09
N VAL A 269 3.02 -13.20 -7.27
CA VAL A 269 3.64 -13.84 -6.12
C VAL A 269 3.18 -13.15 -4.83
N PRO A 270 2.45 -13.84 -3.92
CA PRO A 270 2.11 -13.29 -2.62
C PRO A 270 3.33 -13.28 -1.68
N LEU A 271 3.41 -12.27 -0.82
CA LEU A 271 4.53 -12.09 0.12
C LEU A 271 4.71 -13.30 1.04
N THR A 272 3.63 -13.98 1.41
CA THR A 272 3.64 -15.17 2.27
C THR A 272 4.52 -16.30 1.71
N GLN A 273 4.64 -16.43 0.39
CA GLN A 273 5.47 -17.46 -0.24
C GLN A 273 6.98 -17.16 -0.15
N VAL A 274 7.36 -15.88 -0.10
CA VAL A 274 8.78 -15.47 -0.12
C VAL A 274 9.28 -14.95 1.23
N ARG A 275 8.40 -14.76 2.22
CA ARG A 275 8.70 -14.16 3.52
C ARG A 275 9.85 -14.83 4.28
N GLU A 276 9.78 -16.14 4.46
CA GLU A 276 10.80 -16.89 5.23
C GLU A 276 12.18 -16.90 4.55
N PRO A 277 12.29 -17.15 3.23
CA PRO A 277 13.55 -16.97 2.51
C PRO A 277 14.17 -15.57 2.69
N LEU A 278 13.37 -14.51 2.59
CA LEU A 278 13.84 -13.13 2.76
C LEU A 278 14.30 -12.85 4.20
N ARG A 279 13.55 -13.33 5.19
CA ARG A 279 13.91 -13.19 6.61
C ARG A 279 15.24 -13.87 6.93
N ARG A 280 15.45 -15.10 6.43
CA ARG A 280 16.73 -15.82 6.58
C ARG A 280 17.88 -15.06 5.93
N TYR A 281 17.65 -14.54 4.72
CA TYR A 281 18.63 -13.72 4.02
C TYR A 281 19.02 -12.46 4.82
N LEU A 282 18.05 -11.70 5.32
CA LEU A 282 18.31 -10.49 6.11
C LEU A 282 19.08 -10.78 7.40
N ARG A 283 18.71 -11.84 8.11
CA ARG A 283 19.43 -12.26 9.33
C ARG A 283 20.89 -12.62 9.03
N ALA A 284 21.13 -13.30 7.92
CA ALA A 284 22.48 -13.66 7.49
C ALA A 284 23.31 -12.45 7.03
N ARG A 285 22.69 -11.48 6.33
CA ARG A 285 23.38 -10.30 5.79
C ARG A 285 23.66 -9.24 6.85
N THR A 286 22.65 -8.88 7.64
CA THR A 286 22.71 -7.72 8.54
C THR A 286 23.10 -8.09 9.97
N GLY A 287 23.05 -9.37 10.34
CA GLY A 287 23.19 -9.83 11.73
C GLY A 287 22.03 -9.39 12.65
N ARG A 288 21.09 -8.58 12.15
CA ARG A 288 19.95 -8.03 12.88
C ARG A 288 18.68 -8.83 12.60
N THR A 289 17.74 -8.75 13.53
CA THR A 289 16.41 -9.36 13.37
C THR A 289 15.45 -8.35 12.74
N ILE A 290 15.58 -8.12 11.44
CA ILE A 290 14.65 -7.27 10.67
C ILE A 290 13.48 -8.15 10.20
N ALA A 291 12.25 -7.77 10.55
CA ALA A 291 11.04 -8.47 10.13
C ALA A 291 10.68 -8.15 8.66
N ILE A 292 9.87 -9.02 8.05
CA ILE A 292 9.25 -8.78 6.74
C ILE A 292 7.74 -8.70 6.95
N ARG A 293 7.14 -7.56 6.60
CA ARG A 293 5.70 -7.29 6.77
C ARG A 293 5.07 -6.80 5.45
N PRO A 294 3.76 -6.99 5.26
CA PRO A 294 3.08 -6.38 4.12
C PRO A 294 2.91 -4.87 4.30
N LEU A 295 2.89 -4.09 3.22
CA LEU A 295 2.60 -2.65 3.23
C LEU A 295 1.23 -2.35 3.85
N SER A 296 0.27 -3.26 3.72
CA SER A 296 -1.04 -3.18 4.37
C SER A 296 -0.97 -3.13 5.90
N ALA A 297 0.14 -3.54 6.52
CA ALA A 297 0.34 -3.47 7.96
C ALA A 297 0.81 -2.09 8.46
N ILE A 298 1.18 -1.17 7.55
CA ILE A 298 1.59 0.18 7.95
C ILE A 298 0.35 0.99 8.35
N PRO A 299 0.38 1.71 9.50
CA PRO A 299 -0.71 2.59 9.88
C PRO A 299 -1.05 3.62 8.80
N LYS A 300 -2.36 3.80 8.54
CA LYS A 300 -2.85 4.74 7.51
C LYS A 300 -2.38 6.18 7.71
N THR A 301 -2.00 6.56 8.93
CA THR A 301 -1.45 7.90 9.23
C THR A 301 -0.18 8.23 8.44
N PHE A 302 0.62 7.22 8.05
CA PHE A 302 1.83 7.40 7.25
C PHE A 302 1.58 7.38 5.74
N PHE A 303 0.43 6.87 5.31
CA PHE A 303 0.00 6.76 3.92
C PHE A 303 -1.51 7.04 3.81
N PRO A 304 -1.92 8.31 3.90
CA PRO A 304 -3.32 8.70 3.75
C PRO A 304 -3.86 8.29 2.37
N ASP A 305 -5.18 8.14 2.29
CA ASP A 305 -5.85 7.69 1.06
C ASP A 305 -5.59 8.69 -0.09
N GLY A 306 -5.19 8.18 -1.26
CA GLY A 306 -4.80 8.98 -2.43
C GLY A 306 -3.30 9.31 -2.55
N ALA A 307 -2.48 9.05 -1.52
CA ALA A 307 -1.02 9.19 -1.62
C ALA A 307 -0.41 8.04 -2.43
N GLU A 308 0.56 8.36 -3.29
CA GLU A 308 1.36 7.36 -4.00
C GLU A 308 2.15 6.51 -2.99
N ARG A 309 1.99 5.19 -3.05
CA ARG A 309 2.62 4.27 -2.12
C ARG A 309 3.88 3.67 -2.73
N PRO A 310 5.02 3.68 -2.03
CA PRO A 310 6.20 2.99 -2.50
C PRO A 310 5.95 1.48 -2.47
N LEU A 311 6.64 0.73 -3.34
CA LEU A 311 6.62 -0.73 -3.24
C LEU A 311 7.49 -1.25 -2.10
N VAL A 312 8.39 -0.44 -1.55
CA VAL A 312 9.19 -0.81 -0.39
C VAL A 312 9.51 0.38 0.48
N CYS A 313 9.44 0.17 1.79
CA CYS A 313 9.95 1.09 2.80
C CYS A 313 10.27 0.31 4.08
N SER A 314 10.87 0.98 5.05
CA SER A 314 11.26 0.35 6.31
C SER A 314 11.20 1.33 7.48
N ASP A 315 10.78 0.83 8.65
CA ASP A 315 10.87 1.54 9.94
C ASP A 315 12.13 1.12 10.74
N GLY A 316 12.92 0.22 10.16
CA GLY A 316 14.15 -0.34 10.74
C GLY A 316 13.95 -1.48 11.71
N GLN A 317 12.72 -1.74 12.16
CA GLN A 317 12.34 -3.01 12.78
C GLN A 317 11.83 -4.02 11.73
N ALA A 318 11.16 -3.52 10.69
CA ALA A 318 10.61 -4.30 9.60
C ALA A 318 10.81 -3.59 8.25
N ILE A 319 11.10 -4.39 7.23
CA ILE A 319 10.97 -4.01 5.83
C ILE A 319 9.54 -4.37 5.37
N TYR A 320 8.85 -3.38 4.83
CA TYR A 320 7.49 -3.49 4.32
C TYR A 320 7.50 -3.64 2.80
N LEU A 321 6.85 -4.69 2.32
CA LEU A 321 6.76 -5.07 0.89
C LEU A 321 5.30 -5.21 0.48
N PRO A 322 4.95 -5.19 -0.82
CA PRO A 322 3.57 -5.35 -1.24
C PRO A 322 3.03 -6.70 -0.77
N ASP A 323 1.74 -6.78 -0.45
CA ASP A 323 1.07 -8.03 -0.08
C ASP A 323 1.25 -9.09 -1.19
N GLU A 324 1.37 -8.64 -2.42
CA GLU A 324 1.59 -9.41 -3.63
C GLU A 324 2.26 -8.57 -4.73
N ILE A 325 3.08 -9.20 -5.59
CA ILE A 325 3.73 -8.56 -6.73
C ILE A 325 3.37 -9.34 -7.99
N GLY A 326 2.87 -8.63 -9.01
CA GLY A 326 2.53 -9.17 -10.33
C GLY A 326 2.84 -8.18 -11.46
N LEU A 327 3.96 -7.46 -11.34
CA LEU A 327 4.36 -6.41 -12.29
C LEU A 327 5.06 -6.94 -13.54
N ALA A 328 5.70 -8.10 -13.43
CA ALA A 328 6.40 -8.77 -14.53
C ALA A 328 5.56 -9.90 -15.13
N GLU A 329 5.84 -10.22 -16.39
CA GLU A 329 5.21 -11.32 -17.14
C GLU A 329 5.61 -12.71 -16.61
N ARG A 330 6.75 -12.81 -15.91
CA ARG A 330 7.24 -14.09 -15.37
C ARG A 330 7.14 -14.10 -13.86
N ARG A 331 6.64 -15.21 -13.30
CA ARG A 331 6.51 -15.41 -11.86
C ARG A 331 7.86 -15.33 -11.14
N GLU A 332 8.91 -15.84 -11.77
CA GLU A 332 10.27 -15.81 -11.25
C GLU A 332 10.80 -14.38 -11.12
N GLU A 333 10.46 -13.51 -12.07
CA GLU A 333 10.82 -12.09 -12.06
C GLU A 333 10.09 -11.35 -10.92
N ASN A 334 8.80 -11.63 -10.70
CA ASN A 334 8.04 -11.09 -9.57
C ASN A 334 8.62 -11.56 -8.21
N SER A 335 9.01 -12.84 -8.11
CA SER A 335 9.71 -13.37 -6.92
C SER A 335 11.09 -12.73 -6.71
N ALA A 336 11.83 -12.50 -7.80
CA ALA A 336 13.11 -11.82 -7.78
C ALA A 336 12.99 -10.34 -7.38
N LEU A 337 11.89 -9.68 -7.75
CA LEU A 337 11.64 -8.29 -7.38
C LEU A 337 11.53 -8.11 -5.86
N TYR A 338 10.87 -9.02 -5.14
CA TYR A 338 10.88 -8.98 -3.67
C TYR A 338 12.31 -9.03 -3.09
N LYS A 339 13.16 -9.89 -3.65
CA LYS A 339 14.56 -9.99 -3.23
C LYS A 339 15.33 -8.71 -3.56
N CYS A 340 15.10 -8.14 -4.74
CA CYS A 340 15.66 -6.86 -5.19
C CYS A 340 15.32 -5.72 -4.22
N LEU A 341 14.03 -5.50 -3.95
CA LEU A 341 13.53 -4.48 -3.03
C LEU A 341 14.09 -4.65 -1.61
N THR A 342 14.10 -5.89 -1.10
CA THR A 342 14.67 -6.21 0.22
C THR A 342 16.16 -5.91 0.30
N ARG A 343 16.93 -6.19 -0.77
CA ARG A 343 18.37 -5.94 -0.84
C ARG A 343 18.69 -4.46 -0.79
N LEU A 344 17.92 -3.65 -1.51
CA LEU A 344 18.09 -2.20 -1.56
C LEU A 344 17.71 -1.56 -0.22
N GLU A 345 16.59 -1.99 0.37
CA GLU A 345 16.12 -1.38 1.62
C GLU A 345 17.03 -1.73 2.82
N SER A 346 17.53 -2.96 2.87
CA SER A 346 18.51 -3.35 3.89
C SER A 346 19.83 -2.60 3.80
N ALA A 347 20.20 -2.11 2.61
CA ALA A 347 21.43 -1.36 2.41
C ALA A 347 21.43 0.00 3.14
N HIS A 348 20.26 0.62 3.33
CA HIS A 348 20.15 1.85 4.12
C HIS A 348 20.61 1.66 5.58
N TYR A 349 20.32 0.50 6.17
CA TYR A 349 20.75 0.17 7.54
C TYR A 349 22.22 -0.22 7.60
N GLU A 350 22.64 -1.03 6.65
CA GLU A 350 23.99 -1.56 6.60
C GLU A 350 25.03 -0.46 6.37
N PHE A 351 24.70 0.53 5.54
CA PHE A 351 25.59 1.64 5.21
C PHE A 351 25.26 2.92 5.98
N GLY A 352 24.46 2.84 7.05
CA GLY A 352 24.34 3.91 8.04
C GLY A 352 23.51 5.13 7.63
N THR A 353 22.54 5.01 6.72
CA THR A 353 21.64 6.13 6.34
C THR A 353 20.99 6.78 7.57
N PHE A 354 20.51 5.95 8.50
CA PHE A 354 19.81 6.41 9.71
C PHE A 354 20.75 6.74 10.87
N GLU A 355 22.06 6.74 10.63
CA GLU A 355 23.09 7.20 11.59
C GLU A 355 23.43 8.68 11.43
N PHE A 356 22.70 9.39 10.55
CA PHE A 356 22.84 10.83 10.35
C PHE A 356 22.69 11.60 11.65
N ASP A 357 23.63 12.53 11.88
CA ASP A 357 23.64 13.45 13.02
C ASP A 357 23.88 14.89 12.55
N SER A 358 22.98 15.79 12.93
CA SER A 358 23.05 17.20 12.50
C SER A 358 24.29 17.92 13.06
N GLU A 359 24.77 17.58 14.26
CA GLU A 359 25.96 18.22 14.85
C GLU A 359 27.23 17.82 14.11
N ARG A 360 27.28 16.57 13.65
CA ARG A 360 28.37 16.08 12.82
C ARG A 360 28.37 16.74 11.44
N ALA A 361 27.20 16.83 10.79
CA ALA A 361 27.05 17.51 9.50
C ALA A 361 27.44 19.00 9.59
N ALA A 362 27.01 19.68 10.66
CA ALA A 362 27.34 21.09 10.90
C ALA A 362 28.84 21.31 11.09
N ARG A 363 29.47 20.48 11.93
CA ARG A 363 30.91 20.59 12.22
C ARG A 363 31.77 20.38 10.98
N GLN A 364 31.39 19.46 10.10
CA GLN A 364 32.24 19.04 8.99
C GLN A 364 31.96 19.78 7.68
N TYR A 365 30.70 20.11 7.41
CA TYR A 365 30.29 20.68 6.12
C TYR A 365 29.67 22.07 6.26
N GLY A 366 29.63 22.64 7.47
CA GLY A 366 29.05 23.96 7.72
C GLY A 366 27.53 24.02 7.55
N VAL A 367 26.87 22.85 7.54
CA VAL A 367 25.41 22.77 7.49
C VAL A 367 24.82 23.46 8.73
N PRO A 368 23.87 24.39 8.59
CA PRO A 368 23.24 25.02 9.74
C PRO A 368 22.60 23.98 10.66
N LEU A 369 22.86 24.09 11.96
CA LEU A 369 22.13 23.29 12.93
C LEU A 369 20.64 23.64 12.82
N PRO A 370 19.75 22.66 12.65
CA PRO A 370 18.33 22.95 12.66
C PRO A 370 17.94 23.50 14.04
N GLY A 371 17.03 24.48 14.06
CA GLY A 371 16.52 25.05 15.31
C GLY A 371 15.82 24.02 16.20
N GLU A 372 15.56 24.37 17.46
CA GLU A 372 14.78 23.54 18.38
C GLU A 372 13.37 23.34 17.84
N GLY A 373 13.16 22.22 17.13
CA GLY A 373 11.87 21.79 16.60
C GLY A 373 11.17 20.80 17.53
N PRO A 374 9.93 20.39 17.18
CA PRO A 374 9.19 19.38 17.94
C PRO A 374 10.04 18.12 18.21
N GLU A 375 9.94 17.56 19.41
CA GLU A 375 10.67 16.34 19.81
C GLU A 375 10.35 15.11 18.94
N ASN A 376 9.27 15.18 18.14
CA ASN A 376 8.79 14.08 17.30
C ASN A 376 9.35 14.08 15.87
N ARG A 377 10.47 14.76 15.62
CA ARG A 377 11.13 14.80 14.30
C ARG A 377 12.58 14.38 14.40
N SER A 378 13.02 13.57 13.45
CA SER A 378 14.40 13.11 13.32
C SER A 378 15.31 14.22 12.81
N ASP A 379 16.62 14.05 13.00
CA ASP A 379 17.64 14.97 12.51
C ASP A 379 17.58 15.17 10.99
N LEU A 380 17.27 14.11 10.22
CA LEU A 380 17.07 14.20 8.77
C LEU A 380 15.83 15.04 8.41
N GLU A 381 14.70 14.84 9.08
CA GLU A 381 13.50 15.66 8.85
C GLU A 381 13.75 17.12 9.17
N ARG A 382 14.44 17.39 10.27
CA ARG A 382 14.84 18.74 10.67
C ARG A 382 15.80 19.37 9.66
N PHE A 383 16.75 18.59 9.15
CA PHE A 383 17.65 19.02 8.07
C PHE A 383 16.86 19.43 6.82
N PHE A 384 15.93 18.60 6.32
CA PHE A 384 15.13 18.97 5.14
C PHE A 384 14.27 20.21 5.37
N GLN A 385 13.75 20.39 6.57
CA GLN A 385 12.95 21.56 6.95
C GLN A 385 13.74 22.87 7.04
N SER A 386 15.07 22.80 7.07
CA SER A 386 15.92 24.01 7.07
C SER A 386 16.02 24.69 5.70
N PHE A 387 15.54 24.04 4.63
CA PHE A 387 15.59 24.55 3.26
C PHE A 387 14.27 25.24 2.84
N PRO A 388 14.32 26.24 1.95
CA PRO A 388 13.12 26.92 1.41
C PRO A 388 12.06 25.97 0.87
N ARG A 389 12.48 24.91 0.18
CA ARG A 389 11.65 23.81 -0.32
C ARG A 389 12.15 22.47 0.25
N PRO A 390 11.53 21.95 1.32
CA PRO A 390 11.98 20.69 1.94
C PRO A 390 11.90 19.47 1.03
N ALA A 391 10.91 19.42 0.13
CA ALA A 391 10.77 18.32 -0.82
C ALA A 391 11.96 18.23 -1.79
N LEU A 392 12.45 19.37 -2.27
CA LEU A 392 13.64 19.44 -3.12
C LEU A 392 14.90 18.96 -2.37
N ALA A 393 15.07 19.38 -1.12
CA ALA A 393 16.19 18.94 -0.30
C ALA A 393 16.15 17.42 -0.05
N ALA A 394 14.96 16.87 0.21
CA ALA A 394 14.77 15.43 0.39
C ALA A 394 15.07 14.64 -0.90
N ASP A 395 14.69 15.16 -2.06
CA ASP A 395 14.94 14.50 -3.34
C ASP A 395 16.42 14.54 -3.72
N LEU A 396 17.10 15.69 -3.57
CA LEU A 396 18.55 15.78 -3.75
C LEU A 396 19.30 14.84 -2.79
N PHE A 397 18.87 14.79 -1.52
CA PHE A 397 19.42 13.86 -0.55
C PHE A 397 19.21 12.41 -0.98
N ALA A 398 18.01 12.06 -1.48
CA ALA A 398 17.73 10.72 -1.98
C ALA A 398 18.62 10.33 -3.16
N VAL A 399 18.92 11.27 -4.07
CA VAL A 399 19.88 11.04 -5.17
C VAL A 399 21.26 10.71 -4.63
N PHE A 400 21.82 11.59 -3.79
CA PHE A 400 23.18 11.39 -3.26
C PHE A 400 23.29 10.18 -2.35
N GLU A 401 22.30 9.94 -1.49
CA GLU A 401 22.32 8.83 -0.54
C GLU A 401 22.19 7.47 -1.24
N GLN A 402 21.32 7.36 -2.25
CA GLN A 402 21.23 6.14 -3.04
C GLN A 402 22.46 5.94 -3.92
N GLY A 403 23.08 7.02 -4.41
CA GLY A 403 24.39 6.95 -5.08
C GLY A 403 25.49 6.47 -4.14
N ARG A 404 25.55 7.00 -2.91
CA ARG A 404 26.53 6.58 -1.89
C ARG A 404 26.35 5.09 -1.58
N ILE A 405 25.11 4.64 -1.36
CA ILE A 405 24.79 3.23 -1.17
C ILE A 405 25.19 2.39 -2.38
N ARG A 406 24.94 2.84 -3.60
CA ARG A 406 25.38 2.14 -4.82
C ARG A 406 26.89 1.91 -4.81
N LEU A 407 27.69 2.95 -4.54
CA LEU A 407 29.15 2.84 -4.48
C LEU A 407 29.59 1.86 -3.39
N ARG A 408 29.03 1.96 -2.19
CA ARG A 408 29.31 1.04 -1.07
C ARG A 408 28.89 -0.40 -1.36
N MET A 409 27.77 -0.60 -2.03
CA MET A 409 27.32 -1.91 -2.51
C MET A 409 28.23 -2.45 -3.61
N ALA A 410 28.76 -1.61 -4.49
CA ALA A 410 29.68 -2.04 -5.54
C ALA A 410 31.00 -2.53 -4.95
N GLU A 411 31.49 -1.86 -3.90
CA GLU A 411 32.69 -2.29 -3.14
C GLU A 411 32.45 -3.59 -2.38
N THR A 412 31.33 -3.69 -1.65
CA THR A 412 31.10 -4.79 -0.69
C THR A 412 30.45 -6.01 -1.36
N TYR A 413 29.54 -5.78 -2.31
CA TYR A 413 28.70 -6.80 -2.95
C TYR A 413 28.54 -6.59 -4.48
N PRO A 414 29.62 -6.67 -5.29
CA PRO A 414 29.55 -6.43 -6.74
C PRO A 414 28.51 -7.31 -7.46
N GLY A 415 28.32 -8.55 -7.01
CA GLY A 415 27.32 -9.47 -7.54
C GLY A 415 25.87 -9.01 -7.30
N MET A 416 25.59 -8.35 -6.16
CA MET A 416 24.26 -7.80 -5.90
C MET A 416 23.98 -6.59 -6.78
N VAL A 417 24.97 -5.72 -7.00
CA VAL A 417 24.81 -4.57 -7.91
C VAL A 417 24.44 -5.05 -9.32
N ARG A 418 25.18 -6.03 -9.85
CA ARG A 418 24.92 -6.64 -11.17
C ARG A 418 23.52 -7.27 -11.31
N GLN A 419 22.90 -7.71 -10.22
CA GLN A 419 21.56 -8.30 -10.23
C GLN A 419 20.44 -7.28 -9.98
N THR A 420 20.72 -6.22 -9.23
CA THR A 420 19.69 -5.34 -8.65
C THR A 420 19.53 -4.05 -9.46
N PHE A 421 20.63 -3.44 -9.89
CA PHE A 421 20.61 -2.16 -10.59
C PHE A 421 20.01 -2.23 -12.00
N PRO A 422 20.20 -3.30 -12.80
CA PRO A 422 19.49 -3.43 -14.07
C PRO A 422 17.96 -3.40 -13.94
N VAL A 423 17.41 -3.86 -12.81
CA VAL A 423 15.96 -3.79 -12.54
C VAL A 423 15.53 -2.35 -12.32
N LEU A 424 16.32 -1.55 -11.60
CA LEU A 424 16.05 -0.12 -11.38
C LEU A 424 16.18 0.69 -12.66
N ILE A 425 17.19 0.40 -13.48
CA ILE A 425 17.40 1.06 -14.79
C ILE A 425 16.24 0.75 -15.74
N ARG A 426 15.77 -0.50 -15.78
CA ARG A 426 14.60 -0.88 -16.59
C ARG A 426 13.35 -0.12 -16.16
N GLU A 427 13.12 0.01 -14.86
CA GLU A 427 11.98 0.76 -14.31
C GLU A 427 12.05 2.25 -14.70
N MET A 428 13.23 2.88 -14.62
CA MET A 428 13.42 4.26 -15.09
C MET A 428 13.20 4.40 -16.60
N GLY A 429 13.64 3.42 -17.40
CA GLY A 429 13.54 3.44 -18.86
C GLY A 429 12.10 3.41 -19.41
N VAL A 430 11.10 3.16 -18.55
CA VAL A 430 9.68 3.28 -18.91
C VAL A 430 9.27 4.76 -19.06
N MET A 431 10.06 5.70 -18.53
CA MET A 431 9.80 7.14 -18.64
C MET A 431 10.14 7.65 -20.04
N SER A 432 9.22 8.41 -20.65
CA SER A 432 9.38 8.93 -22.01
C SER A 432 10.42 10.06 -22.11
N GLU A 433 10.56 10.88 -21.06
CA GLU A 433 11.53 11.98 -20.98
C GLU A 433 12.02 12.13 -19.54
N PHE A 434 13.33 12.39 -19.37
CA PHE A 434 13.93 12.65 -18.06
C PHE A 434 14.07 14.15 -17.80
N SER A 435 13.45 14.64 -16.72
CA SER A 435 13.72 15.97 -16.18
C SER A 435 15.12 16.03 -15.55
N PHE A 436 15.58 17.23 -15.22
CA PHE A 436 16.88 17.43 -14.56
C PHE A 436 17.07 16.57 -13.29
N PRO A 437 16.11 16.50 -12.34
CA PRO A 437 16.16 15.56 -11.22
C PRO A 437 16.36 14.10 -11.62
N GLU A 438 15.62 13.60 -12.63
CA GLU A 438 15.74 12.21 -13.07
C GLU A 438 17.09 11.93 -13.72
N ARG A 439 17.63 12.86 -14.52
CA ARG A 439 18.98 12.74 -15.11
C ARG A 439 20.06 12.64 -14.03
N LEU A 440 19.96 13.48 -13.00
CA LEU A 440 20.87 13.43 -11.85
C LEU A 440 20.75 12.09 -11.11
N TYR A 441 19.52 11.59 -10.92
CA TYR A 441 19.30 10.28 -10.31
C TYR A 441 19.85 9.13 -11.15
N CYS A 442 19.65 9.13 -12.47
CA CYS A 442 20.23 8.14 -13.38
C CYS A 442 21.76 8.12 -13.26
N ARG A 443 22.41 9.29 -13.34
CA ARG A 443 23.87 9.43 -13.25
C ARG A 443 24.41 8.96 -11.90
N ILE A 444 23.90 9.52 -10.81
CA ILE A 444 24.46 9.34 -9.46
C ILE A 444 23.87 8.09 -8.80
N GLY A 445 22.55 8.05 -8.69
CA GLY A 445 21.79 7.01 -8.00
C GLY A 445 21.92 5.65 -8.67
N LEU A 446 21.82 5.59 -10.00
CA LEU A 446 21.88 4.33 -10.75
C LEU A 446 23.26 4.04 -11.35
N GLY A 447 24.13 5.05 -11.50
CA GLY A 447 25.41 4.88 -12.20
C GLY A 447 25.23 4.67 -13.71
N ALA A 448 24.09 5.08 -14.27
CA ALA A 448 23.81 5.05 -15.69
C ALA A 448 24.02 6.46 -16.26
N ALA A 449 24.83 6.58 -17.32
CA ALA A 449 25.15 7.86 -17.94
C ALA A 449 24.34 8.05 -19.24
N PRO A 450 23.32 8.92 -19.27
CA PRO A 450 22.74 9.38 -20.53
C PRO A 450 23.79 10.11 -21.38
N ASP A 451 23.79 9.85 -22.70
CA ASP A 451 24.75 10.48 -23.63
C ASP A 451 24.56 12.01 -23.73
N ASP A 452 23.37 12.52 -23.40
CA ASP A 452 22.93 13.89 -23.56
C ASP A 452 22.87 14.68 -22.23
N ASP A 453 23.60 14.25 -21.19
CA ASP A 453 23.58 14.94 -19.90
C ASP A 453 23.98 16.42 -20.01
N PRO A 454 23.26 17.34 -19.35
CA PRO A 454 23.69 18.74 -19.25
C PRO A 454 25.01 18.89 -18.46
N PRO A 455 25.83 19.94 -18.73
CA PRO A 455 27.09 20.17 -18.01
C PRO A 455 26.95 20.18 -16.48
N PHE A 456 25.89 20.80 -15.96
CA PHE A 456 25.61 20.87 -14.53
C PHE A 456 25.40 19.48 -13.89
N VAL A 457 24.75 18.54 -14.60
CA VAL A 457 24.55 17.17 -14.10
C VAL A 457 25.88 16.43 -13.98
N ARG A 458 26.77 16.59 -14.97
CA ARG A 458 28.13 16.01 -14.92
C ARG A 458 28.95 16.60 -13.78
N GLU A 459 28.96 17.92 -13.65
CA GLU A 459 29.71 18.61 -12.60
C GLU A 459 29.24 18.20 -11.19
N LEU A 460 27.92 18.06 -10.97
CA LEU A 460 27.40 17.55 -9.71
C LEU A 460 27.78 16.10 -9.44
N ALA A 461 27.79 15.25 -10.48
CA ALA A 461 28.21 13.86 -10.35
C ALA A 461 29.70 13.75 -9.98
N ASP A 462 30.57 14.55 -10.62
CA ASP A 462 32.00 14.59 -10.30
C ASP A 462 32.24 15.08 -8.86
N ARG A 463 31.53 16.14 -8.44
CA ARG A 463 31.54 16.62 -7.04
C ARG A 463 31.11 15.52 -6.07
N PHE A 464 30.05 14.79 -6.40
CA PHE A 464 29.56 13.67 -5.60
C PHE A 464 30.60 12.55 -5.48
N GLU A 465 31.19 12.10 -6.59
CA GLU A 465 32.18 11.02 -6.59
C GLU A 465 33.42 11.39 -5.77
N MET A 466 33.94 12.62 -5.95
CA MET A 466 35.05 13.14 -5.16
C MET A 466 34.73 13.20 -3.66
N ALA A 467 33.54 13.70 -3.30
CA ALA A 467 33.14 13.85 -1.90
C ALA A 467 32.96 12.49 -1.20
N VAL A 468 32.32 11.53 -1.86
CA VAL A 468 32.10 10.18 -1.29
C VAL A 468 33.40 9.38 -1.22
N ALA A 469 34.31 9.54 -2.18
CA ALA A 469 35.63 8.93 -2.13
C ALA A 469 36.47 9.45 -0.94
N ALA A 470 36.32 10.73 -0.59
CA ALA A 470 36.98 11.33 0.57
C ALA A 470 36.32 10.90 1.90
N ASP A 471 35.00 10.87 1.97
CA ASP A 471 34.24 10.45 3.15
C ASP A 471 32.91 9.81 2.74
N ALA A 472 32.75 8.52 2.98
CA ALA A 472 31.57 7.77 2.60
C ALA A 472 30.47 7.72 3.68
N ARG A 473 30.47 8.65 4.65
CA ARG A 473 29.39 8.81 5.63
C ARG A 473 28.16 9.49 5.04
N VAL A 474 27.03 9.35 5.72
CA VAL A 474 25.75 9.94 5.29
C VAL A 474 25.76 11.47 5.40
N GLU A 475 26.54 12.04 6.32
CA GLU A 475 26.70 13.49 6.44
C GLU A 475 27.31 14.13 5.18
N THR A 476 28.13 13.39 4.42
CA THR A 476 28.63 13.83 3.10
C THR A 476 27.49 14.15 2.15
N CYS A 477 26.42 13.34 2.14
CA CYS A 477 25.24 13.59 1.32
C CYS A 477 24.53 14.88 1.75
N ALA A 478 24.42 15.15 3.05
CA ALA A 478 23.84 16.40 3.54
C ALA A 478 24.71 17.62 3.17
N GLY A 479 26.04 17.49 3.25
CA GLY A 479 26.98 18.51 2.80
C GLY A 479 26.83 18.81 1.31
N LEU A 480 26.69 17.77 0.47
CA LEU A 480 26.43 17.93 -0.97
C LEU A 480 25.10 18.63 -1.24
N VAL A 481 24.01 18.24 -0.57
CA VAL A 481 22.71 18.92 -0.68
C VAL A 481 22.85 20.39 -0.32
N PHE A 482 23.47 20.70 0.83
CA PHE A 482 23.63 22.08 1.28
C PHE A 482 24.47 22.91 0.30
N GLY A 483 25.56 22.34 -0.22
CA GLY A 483 26.46 23.02 -1.15
C GLY A 483 25.85 23.26 -2.53
N CYS A 484 24.98 22.37 -3.03
CA CYS A 484 24.39 22.51 -4.37
C CYS A 484 22.96 23.07 -4.39
N TYR A 485 22.31 23.24 -3.23
CA TYR A 485 20.89 23.55 -3.15
C TYR A 485 20.48 24.75 -4.00
N SER A 486 21.17 25.90 -3.85
CA SER A 486 20.83 27.13 -4.57
C SER A 486 21.07 27.06 -6.08
N GLU A 487 21.99 26.20 -6.53
CA GLU A 487 22.19 25.90 -7.95
C GLU A 487 21.06 25.00 -8.46
N ALA A 488 20.78 23.91 -7.75
CA ALA A 488 19.72 22.97 -8.09
C ALA A 488 18.33 23.63 -8.09
N GLU A 489 18.05 24.52 -7.14
CA GLU A 489 16.78 25.27 -7.08
C GLU A 489 16.59 26.14 -8.32
N ARG A 490 17.63 26.82 -8.80
CA ARG A 490 17.55 27.61 -10.05
C ARG A 490 17.27 26.77 -11.28
N HIS A 491 17.77 25.53 -11.31
CA HIS A 491 17.54 24.61 -12.42
C HIS A 491 16.19 23.89 -12.34
N PHE A 492 15.70 23.58 -11.14
CA PHE A 492 14.50 22.77 -10.94
C PHE A 492 13.25 23.59 -10.68
N CYS A 493 13.41 24.88 -10.36
CA CYS A 493 12.34 25.82 -10.04
C CYS A 493 12.53 27.13 -10.81
N THR A 494 12.15 27.16 -12.10
CA THR A 494 12.16 28.38 -12.92
C THR A 494 11.01 29.31 -12.54
N PRO A 495 11.26 30.62 -12.26
CA PRO A 495 10.20 31.58 -11.97
C PRO A 495 9.26 31.76 -13.18
N GLY A 496 7.97 31.48 -13.01
CA GLY A 496 6.94 31.62 -14.07
C GLY A 496 6.67 30.35 -14.88
N GLU A 497 7.42 29.27 -14.67
CA GLU A 497 7.13 27.94 -15.23
C GLU A 497 6.45 27.02 -14.19
N THR A 498 6.08 25.80 -14.63
CA THR A 498 5.39 24.78 -13.84
C THR A 498 6.01 24.56 -12.44
N PRO A 499 5.18 24.35 -11.40
CA PRO A 499 5.67 24.11 -10.04
C PRO A 499 6.60 22.91 -9.97
N TYR A 500 7.57 22.96 -9.04
CA TYR A 500 8.50 21.86 -8.76
C TYR A 500 7.77 20.52 -8.68
N ARG A 501 8.22 19.56 -9.51
CA ARG A 501 7.72 18.18 -9.51
C ARG A 501 8.65 17.28 -8.69
N PRO A 502 8.14 16.56 -7.68
CA PRO A 502 8.94 15.60 -6.94
C PRO A 502 9.53 14.51 -7.84
N LEU A 503 10.80 14.19 -7.59
CA LEU A 503 11.57 13.15 -8.26
C LEU A 503 10.84 11.81 -8.23
N GLN A 504 10.70 11.21 -9.40
CA GLN A 504 10.19 9.85 -9.54
C GLN A 504 11.35 8.87 -9.41
N ILE A 505 11.39 8.15 -8.29
CA ILE A 505 12.41 7.14 -8.01
C ILE A 505 11.80 5.77 -8.30
N PRO A 506 12.54 4.81 -8.90
CA PRO A 506 12.05 3.47 -9.18
C PRO A 506 11.32 2.86 -7.99
N PHE A 507 10.13 2.34 -8.26
CA PHE A 507 9.26 1.72 -7.27
C PHE A 507 8.86 2.65 -6.10
N GLY A 508 8.91 3.97 -6.29
CA GLY A 508 8.58 5.00 -5.29
C GLY A 508 9.56 5.06 -4.12
N ARG A 509 10.72 4.43 -4.21
CA ARG A 509 11.67 4.27 -3.08
C ARG A 509 12.16 5.62 -2.57
N ARG A 510 11.98 5.87 -1.27
CA ARG A 510 12.47 7.08 -0.59
C ARG A 510 13.01 6.73 0.79
N VAL A 511 13.97 7.51 1.29
CA VAL A 511 14.39 7.41 2.69
C VAL A 511 13.23 7.89 3.57
N ARG A 512 12.83 7.08 4.56
CA ARG A 512 11.69 7.34 5.46
C ARG A 512 12.16 7.57 6.90
N PRO A 513 12.77 8.73 7.20
CA PRO A 513 13.28 9.01 8.53
C PRO A 513 12.16 9.15 9.57
N ASP A 514 10.95 9.52 9.15
CA ASP A 514 9.72 9.54 9.95
C ASP A 514 9.31 8.13 10.41
N LEU A 515 9.33 7.14 9.50
CA LEU A 515 9.04 5.74 9.86
C LEU A 515 10.12 5.18 10.78
N PHE A 516 11.39 5.46 10.49
CA PHE A 516 12.50 5.01 11.34
C PHE A 516 12.40 5.58 12.77
N LEU A 517 12.10 6.87 12.90
CA LEU A 517 11.90 7.48 14.21
C LEU A 517 10.70 6.87 14.92
N ALA A 518 9.58 6.63 14.23
CA ALA A 518 8.43 5.96 14.82
C ALA A 518 8.77 4.55 15.34
N GLY A 519 9.60 3.80 14.61
CA GLY A 519 10.08 2.48 15.01
C GLY A 519 11.03 2.50 16.22
N PHE A 520 11.80 3.58 16.42
CA PHE A 520 12.84 3.65 17.47
C PHE A 520 12.73 4.86 18.39
N GLN A 521 11.54 5.45 18.54
CA GLN A 521 11.32 6.69 19.30
C GLN A 521 11.83 6.59 20.74
N HIS A 522 11.66 5.43 21.38
CA HIS A 522 12.16 5.21 22.73
C HIS A 522 13.69 5.28 22.82
N PHE A 523 14.42 4.66 21.88
CA PHE A 523 15.88 4.72 21.86
C PHE A 523 16.37 6.11 21.49
N ASP A 524 15.65 6.81 20.61
CA ASP A 524 15.98 8.18 20.25
C ASP A 524 15.87 9.15 21.44
N LYS A 525 14.81 9.02 22.25
CA LYS A 525 14.64 9.77 23.51
C LYS A 525 15.73 9.44 24.53
N MET A 526 16.01 8.15 24.71
CA MET A 526 17.06 7.69 25.64
C MET A 526 18.45 8.19 25.21
N ALA A 527 18.76 8.15 23.92
CA ALA A 527 20.00 8.69 23.37
C ALA A 527 20.14 10.19 23.65
N GLY A 528 19.05 10.96 23.51
CA GLY A 528 19.01 12.38 23.88
C GLY A 528 19.35 12.61 25.36
N GLN A 529 18.73 11.85 26.28
CA GLN A 529 18.99 11.95 27.72
C GLN A 529 20.44 11.58 28.09
N VAL A 530 20.97 10.51 27.50
CA VAL A 530 22.36 10.09 27.71
C VAL A 530 23.33 11.16 27.20
N ARG A 531 23.06 11.75 26.02
CA ARG A 531 23.88 12.83 25.46
C ARG A 531 23.93 14.04 26.38
N VAL A 532 22.79 14.48 26.94
CA VAL A 532 22.73 15.60 27.89
C VAL A 532 23.58 15.30 29.12
N ARG A 533 23.45 14.11 29.72
CA ARG A 533 24.24 13.71 30.89
C ARG A 533 25.74 13.60 30.62
N LEU A 534 26.13 13.20 29.41
CA LEU A 534 27.53 13.21 29.00
C LEU A 534 28.04 14.65 28.88
N ALA A 535 27.25 15.54 28.26
CA ALA A 535 27.59 16.95 28.10
C ALA A 535 27.75 17.68 29.44
N GLU A 536 26.89 17.39 30.43
CA GLU A 536 27.00 17.89 31.81
C GLU A 536 28.33 17.51 32.48
N LYS A 537 28.94 16.39 32.04
CA LYS A 537 30.25 15.93 32.52
C LYS A 537 31.41 16.39 31.62
N GLY A 538 31.17 17.31 30.69
CA GLY A 538 32.16 17.79 29.72
C GLY A 538 32.51 16.76 28.64
N LEU A 539 31.79 15.65 28.56
CA LEU A 539 31.99 14.61 27.56
C LEU A 539 31.08 14.88 26.37
N LYS A 540 31.66 14.96 25.18
CA LYS A 540 30.90 15.20 23.95
C LYS A 540 30.70 13.90 23.19
N ALA A 541 29.46 13.59 22.84
CA ALA A 541 29.06 12.41 22.08
C ALA A 541 27.93 12.79 21.10
N TYR A 542 27.89 12.14 19.93
CA TYR A 542 26.82 12.33 18.98
C TYR A 542 25.59 11.51 19.38
N LYS A 543 24.39 12.05 19.17
CA LYS A 543 23.14 11.37 19.53
C LYS A 543 22.98 10.09 18.71
N SER A 544 23.38 10.14 17.43
CA SER A 544 23.25 9.00 16.52
C SER A 544 24.09 7.79 16.96
N ASP A 545 25.32 8.00 17.46
CA ASP A 545 26.20 6.92 17.93
C ASP A 545 25.61 6.23 19.17
N ILE A 546 25.06 7.02 20.11
CA ILE A 546 24.38 6.48 21.30
C ILE A 546 23.13 5.69 20.87
N ARG A 547 22.32 6.24 19.97
CA ARG A 547 21.10 5.59 19.44
C ARG A 547 21.44 4.27 18.75
N LYS A 548 22.48 4.25 17.92
CA LYS A 548 22.95 3.04 17.23
C LYS A 548 23.29 1.95 18.25
N GLN A 549 24.08 2.28 19.26
CA GLN A 549 24.49 1.32 20.27
C GLN A 549 23.32 0.82 21.11
N LEU A 550 22.36 1.69 21.44
CA LEU A 550 21.11 1.29 22.08
C LEU A 550 20.31 0.31 21.20
N ILE A 551 20.20 0.55 19.89
CA ILE A 551 19.50 -0.36 18.97
C ILE A 551 20.21 -1.72 18.91
N ASP A 552 21.53 -1.72 18.71
CA ASP A 552 22.31 -2.96 18.55
C ASP A 552 22.35 -3.80 19.83
N ASN A 553 22.31 -3.15 21.00
CA ASN A 553 22.32 -3.81 22.31
C ASN A 553 20.94 -3.88 22.98
N SER A 554 19.85 -3.71 22.21
CA SER A 554 18.46 -3.83 22.69
C SER A 554 18.16 -2.98 23.95
N GLY A 555 18.66 -1.75 23.96
CA GLY A 555 18.43 -0.74 25.01
C GLY A 555 19.47 -0.69 26.12
N THR A 556 20.54 -1.49 26.04
CA THR A 556 21.59 -1.51 27.07
C THR A 556 22.85 -0.75 26.62
N LEU A 557 23.47 -0.01 27.54
CA LEU A 557 24.76 0.65 27.35
C LEU A 557 25.70 0.23 28.47
N SER A 558 26.76 -0.47 28.11
CA SER A 558 27.85 -0.83 29.03
C SER A 558 28.86 0.32 29.18
N PRO A 559 29.69 0.31 30.23
CA PRO A 559 30.80 1.25 30.35
C PRO A 559 31.79 1.19 29.18
N ALA A 560 31.94 0.03 28.54
CA ALA A 560 32.78 -0.12 27.34
C ALA A 560 32.16 0.61 26.14
N ASP A 561 30.84 0.49 25.97
CA ASP A 561 30.09 1.19 24.93
C ASP A 561 30.20 2.71 25.06
N LEU A 562 30.03 3.22 26.28
CA LEU A 562 30.16 4.66 26.55
C LEU A 562 31.58 5.17 26.29
N LYS A 563 32.61 4.36 26.61
CA LYS A 563 33.99 4.68 26.24
C LYS A 563 34.15 4.73 24.72
N GLU A 564 33.67 3.73 23.99
CA GLU A 564 33.75 3.70 22.53
C GLU A 564 33.06 4.92 21.90
N ILE A 565 31.86 5.27 22.35
CA ILE A 565 31.12 6.44 21.86
C ILE A 565 31.90 7.75 22.10
N VAL A 566 32.52 7.90 23.27
CA VAL A 566 33.27 9.11 23.63
C VAL A 566 34.64 9.16 22.93
N PHE A 567 35.30 8.01 22.72
CA PHE A 567 36.67 7.93 22.18
C PHE A 567 36.75 7.67 20.67
N SER A 568 35.65 7.35 19.97
CA SER A 568 35.60 7.24 18.50
C SER A 568 35.86 8.57 17.77
N ARG A 569 36.34 9.59 18.49
CA ARG A 569 36.60 10.96 18.05
C ARG A 569 37.83 11.13 17.17
N ASP A 570 38.78 10.18 17.17
CA ASP A 570 40.11 10.44 16.61
C ASP A 570 40.48 9.63 15.36
N ASN A 571 39.71 8.61 14.96
CA ASN A 571 40.01 7.82 13.76
C ASN A 571 39.03 8.13 12.63
N GLY A 572 39.31 9.24 11.92
CA GLY A 572 38.90 9.41 10.53
C GLY A 572 39.72 8.53 9.57
N THR A 573 39.85 7.24 9.86
CA THR A 573 40.46 6.25 8.96
C THR A 573 39.39 5.29 8.45
N PRO A 574 39.25 5.08 7.13
CA PRO A 574 38.24 4.17 6.61
C PRO A 574 38.65 2.71 6.89
N GLY A 575 37.72 1.96 7.47
CA GLY A 575 37.73 0.50 7.41
C GLY A 575 38.43 -0.21 8.57
N GLU A 576 37.71 -0.45 9.64
CA GLU A 576 37.79 -1.72 10.37
C GLU A 576 36.50 -1.93 11.15
N SER A 577 35.48 -2.47 10.47
CA SER A 577 34.48 -3.25 11.18
C SER A 577 35.20 -4.47 11.76
N ARG A 578 35.62 -4.35 13.03
CA ARG A 578 36.07 -5.50 13.81
C ARG A 578 34.91 -6.48 13.90
N GLY A 579 34.89 -7.42 12.97
CA GLY A 579 34.15 -8.66 13.13
C GLY A 579 34.60 -9.27 14.44
N ARG A 580 33.69 -9.32 15.42
CA ARG A 580 33.81 -10.29 16.51
C ARG A 580 33.86 -11.67 15.84
N ARG A 581 35.08 -12.17 15.63
CA ARG A 581 35.33 -13.60 15.40
C ARG A 581 34.89 -14.31 16.67
N SER A 582 33.64 -14.75 16.72
CA SER A 582 33.30 -15.91 17.53
C SER A 582 34.01 -17.11 16.89
N THR A 583 35.20 -17.42 17.40
CA THR A 583 35.84 -18.71 17.15
C THR A 583 34.91 -19.80 17.70
N SER A 584 34.30 -20.56 16.80
CA SER A 584 33.83 -21.92 17.09
C SER A 584 34.26 -22.80 15.90
N PRO A 585 34.77 -24.02 16.15
CA PRO A 585 35.64 -24.71 15.21
C PRO A 585 34.87 -25.20 13.98
N GLY A 586 35.53 -25.11 12.82
CA GLY A 586 34.98 -25.55 11.54
C GLY A 586 34.63 -27.03 11.52
N LEU A 587 33.40 -27.34 11.08
CA LEU A 587 33.05 -28.64 10.54
C LEU A 587 33.28 -28.61 9.02
N ILE A 588 34.50 -29.01 8.66
CA ILE A 588 34.83 -29.48 7.33
C ILE A 588 34.10 -30.82 7.15
N CYS A 589 33.01 -30.83 6.37
CA CYS A 589 32.44 -32.08 5.86
C CYS A 589 33.38 -32.66 4.78
N ARG A 590 34.41 -33.38 5.21
CA ARG A 590 35.11 -34.36 4.37
C ARG A 590 34.29 -35.64 4.34
N ASN A 591 33.72 -35.95 3.17
CA ASN A 591 33.21 -37.28 2.87
C ASN A 591 34.38 -38.25 2.75
N SER A 592 34.55 -39.13 3.75
CA SER A 592 35.38 -40.33 3.62
C SER A 592 34.84 -41.46 4.50
N ARG A 593 34.15 -42.39 3.81
CA ARG A 593 34.21 -43.86 3.92
C ARG A 593 34.38 -44.51 5.30
N GLY A 594 33.39 -45.34 5.64
CA GLY A 594 33.52 -46.62 6.34
C GLY A 594 32.20 -47.38 6.13
N SER A 595 32.10 -48.69 5.93
CA SER A 595 33.06 -49.79 5.93
C SER A 595 32.31 -51.04 5.37
N PRO A 596 33.00 -52.19 5.15
CA PRO A 596 32.58 -53.20 4.18
C PRO A 596 31.70 -54.31 4.76
N GLY A 597 30.84 -54.89 3.92
CA GLY A 597 30.04 -56.09 4.23
C GLY A 597 29.83 -56.95 2.98
N ARG A 598 30.48 -58.12 2.97
CA ARG A 598 30.46 -59.18 1.94
C ARG A 598 29.04 -59.59 1.47
N ILE A 599 28.92 -60.06 0.21
CA ILE A 599 28.63 -61.46 -0.20
C ILE A 599 28.00 -61.49 -1.63
N ARG A 600 28.66 -62.26 -2.53
CA ARG A 600 28.19 -63.00 -3.76
C ARG A 600 27.43 -62.21 -4.85
N GLY A 601 27.62 -62.43 -6.16
CA GLY A 601 28.28 -63.53 -6.86
C GLY A 601 28.32 -63.30 -8.38
N ARG A 602 29.33 -63.93 -9.00
CA ARG A 602 29.42 -64.53 -10.35
C ARG A 602 29.14 -63.70 -11.64
N ARG A 603 30.19 -63.71 -12.49
CA ARG A 603 30.26 -64.04 -13.94
C ARG A 603 29.46 -63.12 -14.89
N THR A 604 29.97 -62.59 -16.00
CA THR A 604 30.85 -63.16 -17.05
C THR A 604 31.43 -62.03 -17.92
N GLN A 605 32.61 -62.29 -18.46
CA GLN A 605 33.42 -61.59 -19.48
C GLN A 605 32.83 -61.78 -20.92
N PRO A 606 33.49 -61.37 -22.05
CA PRO A 606 33.78 -60.01 -22.56
C PRO A 606 33.56 -59.90 -24.11
N ALA A 607 33.92 -58.78 -24.75
CA ALA A 607 34.35 -58.59 -26.17
C ALA A 607 33.95 -57.18 -26.63
N ARG A 608 34.66 -56.40 -27.46
CA ARG A 608 35.87 -56.47 -28.31
C ARG A 608 36.23 -54.99 -28.61
N ARG A 609 37.53 -54.59 -28.64
CA ARG A 609 38.33 -54.21 -29.85
C ARG A 609 37.55 -53.39 -30.89
N SER A 610 38.02 -52.29 -31.48
CA SER A 610 39.36 -51.72 -31.69
C SER A 610 39.21 -50.43 -32.55
N SER A 611 40.24 -49.57 -32.56
CA SER A 611 40.75 -48.71 -33.67
C SER A 611 39.82 -48.43 -34.87
N GLY A 612 39.68 -47.21 -35.40
CA GLY A 612 40.62 -46.10 -35.56
C GLY A 612 40.28 -45.38 -36.89
N THR A 613 40.81 -44.16 -37.04
CA THR A 613 41.09 -43.43 -38.30
C THR A 613 39.96 -43.16 -39.32
N GLY A 614 39.66 -41.86 -39.51
CA GLY A 614 40.06 -41.17 -40.75
C GLY A 614 38.98 -40.80 -41.78
N SER A 615 39.00 -39.52 -42.18
CA SER A 615 38.34 -38.88 -43.35
C SER A 615 36.81 -38.80 -43.33
N GLY A 616 36.14 -37.76 -43.81
CA GLY A 616 36.50 -36.54 -44.52
C GLY A 616 35.18 -35.86 -44.94
N THR A 617 35.29 -34.58 -45.33
CA THR A 617 34.24 -33.61 -45.74
C THR A 617 33.33 -33.06 -44.66
#